data_AF-A0A380GZU2-F1
#
_entry.id   AF-A0A380GZU2-F1
#
_cell.length_a   1.000
_cell.length_b   1.000
_cell.length_c   1.000
_cell.angle_alpha   90.00
_cell.angle_beta   90.00
_cell.angle_gamma   90.00
#
_symmetry.space_group_name_H-M   'P 1'
#
loop_
_entity.id
_entity.type
_entity.pdbx_description
1 polymer ?
#
loop_
_entity_poly.entity_id
_entity_poly.type
_entity_poly.pdbx_seq_one_letter_code
_entity_poly.pdbx_strand_id
1 'polypeptide(L)'
;MFGTHPHVIESVKWVKGKEGNQTLVAYSLGNFLNGQSTGNESNDLLGRIDFQLVKKPTGVHVQNVKWRSMVNHYELANPYNKHSKTKFKVKLLNDYTDKEIQKHGRRYINGMNMTKKRLRDITQSVIDPQFLDDKSF
;
A
#
# COMPACT_ATOMS: atom_id res chain seq x y z
N MET A 1 3.42 13.42 -14.99
CA MET A 1 4.02 13.99 -13.78
C MET A 1 2.87 14.39 -12.86
N PHE A 2 2.70 13.75 -11.71
CA PHE A 2 1.66 14.08 -10.72
C PHE A 2 2.20 13.78 -9.31
N GLY A 3 1.84 14.64 -8.36
CA GLY A 3 1.81 14.31 -6.93
C GLY A 3 3.05 14.70 -6.15
N THR A 4 2.93 15.77 -5.37
CA THR A 4 3.85 16.15 -4.29
C THR A 4 3.99 15.00 -3.29
N HIS A 5 5.09 14.23 -3.39
CA HIS A 5 5.59 13.20 -2.46
C HIS A 5 4.64 12.83 -1.28
N PRO A 6 3.50 12.16 -1.50
CA PRO A 6 2.63 11.73 -0.43
C PRO A 6 3.24 10.46 0.17
N HIS A 7 3.52 10.46 1.46
CA HIS A 7 4.05 9.29 2.17
C HIS A 7 2.99 8.20 2.41
N VAL A 8 1.96 8.10 1.56
CA VAL A 8 0.77 7.23 1.67
C VAL A 8 0.35 6.72 0.29
N ILE A 9 -0.42 5.63 0.25
CA ILE A 9 -1.02 5.11 -0.99
C ILE A 9 -2.03 6.11 -1.55
N GLU A 10 -2.15 6.17 -2.88
CA GLU A 10 -3.18 6.98 -3.57
C GLU A 10 -3.89 6.14 -4.65
N SER A 11 -4.94 6.72 -5.22
CA SER A 11 -5.81 6.02 -6.18
C SER A 11 -5.05 5.48 -7.40
N VAL A 12 -5.58 4.40 -7.97
CA VAL A 12 -5.21 3.87 -9.28
C VAL A 12 -6.40 4.13 -10.21
N LYS A 13 -6.17 4.66 -11.42
CA LYS A 13 -7.23 5.03 -12.35
C LYS A 13 -6.85 4.77 -13.80
N TRP A 14 -7.86 4.49 -14.62
CA TRP A 14 -7.75 4.58 -16.06
C TRP A 14 -7.96 6.02 -16.51
N VAL A 15 -7.00 6.57 -17.26
CA VAL A 15 -7.08 7.89 -17.87
C VAL A 15 -7.14 7.74 -19.39
N LYS A 16 -8.08 8.42 -20.03
CA LYS A 16 -8.21 8.46 -21.48
C LYS A 16 -7.26 9.52 -22.05
N GLY A 17 -6.32 9.11 -22.89
CA GLY A 17 -5.43 10.00 -23.63
C GLY A 17 -6.17 10.75 -24.74
N LYS A 18 -5.54 11.80 -25.27
CA LYS A 18 -6.13 12.67 -26.31
C LYS A 18 -6.55 11.91 -27.57
N GLU A 19 -5.87 10.81 -27.88
CA GLU A 19 -6.13 9.95 -29.04
C GLU A 19 -7.02 8.74 -28.69
N GLY A 20 -7.61 8.71 -27.50
CA GLY A 20 -8.55 7.67 -27.06
C GLY A 20 -7.90 6.43 -26.44
N ASN A 21 -6.58 6.37 -26.37
CA ASN A 21 -5.84 5.31 -25.66
C ASN A 21 -6.12 5.34 -24.16
N GLN A 22 -6.26 4.17 -23.53
CA GLN A 22 -6.41 4.05 -22.08
C GLN A 22 -5.04 3.84 -21.41
N THR A 23 -4.73 4.68 -20.42
CA THR A 23 -3.50 4.60 -19.63
C THR A 23 -3.86 4.29 -18.19
N LEU A 24 -3.25 3.24 -17.62
CA LEU A 24 -3.34 2.97 -16.20
C LEU A 24 -2.38 3.90 -15.44
N VAL A 25 -2.90 4.68 -14.50
CA VAL A 25 -2.13 5.63 -13.69
C VAL A 25 -2.27 5.24 -12.22
N ALA A 26 -1.16 4.96 -11.56
CA ALA A 26 -1.07 4.86 -10.11
C ALA A 26 -0.47 6.16 -9.57
N TYR A 27 -1.24 6.91 -8.78
CA TYR A 27 -0.79 8.23 -8.31
C TYR A 27 0.26 8.11 -7.19
N SER A 28 0.15 7.10 -6.33
CA SER A 28 1.17 6.73 -5.35
C SER A 28 1.00 5.27 -4.93
N LEU A 29 2.11 4.54 -4.88
CA LEU A 29 2.16 3.18 -4.32
C LEU A 29 2.49 3.16 -2.82
N GLY A 30 2.55 4.33 -2.17
CA GLY A 30 2.99 4.48 -0.79
C GLY A 30 4.51 4.51 -0.64
N ASN A 31 4.96 4.59 0.60
CA ASN A 31 6.34 4.91 0.95
C ASN A 31 7.20 3.65 1.22
N PHE A 32 7.71 3.00 0.17
CA PHE A 32 8.50 1.75 0.26
C PHE A 32 9.69 1.88 1.24
N LEU A 33 9.80 0.93 2.19
CA LEU A 33 10.85 0.83 3.23
C LEU A 33 11.23 2.18 3.87
N ASN A 34 10.33 2.72 4.69
CA ASN A 34 10.59 3.96 5.41
C ASN A 34 10.80 3.75 6.91
N GLY A 35 11.68 4.56 7.52
CA GLY A 35 11.88 4.64 8.96
C GLY A 35 11.17 5.83 9.59
N GLN A 36 10.13 6.41 8.97
CA GLN A 36 9.59 7.71 9.37
C GLN A 36 9.07 7.73 10.82
N SER A 37 9.49 8.74 11.58
CA SER A 37 9.19 8.89 13.01
C SER A 37 7.86 9.62 13.28
N THR A 38 7.19 10.09 12.23
CA THR A 38 5.93 10.87 12.29
C THR A 38 4.84 10.22 11.42
N GLY A 39 3.60 10.68 11.55
CA GLY A 39 2.44 10.20 10.77
C GLY A 39 1.59 9.13 11.45
N ASN A 40 0.77 8.41 10.68
CA ASN A 40 -0.18 7.38 11.14
C ASN A 40 -0.02 6.05 10.39
N GLU A 41 -0.96 5.11 10.53
CA GLU A 41 -0.87 3.78 9.93
C GLU A 41 -0.83 3.81 8.39
N SER A 42 -1.38 4.85 7.76
CA SER A 42 -1.34 5.02 6.31
C SER A 42 0.10 5.15 5.78
N ASN A 43 1.04 5.60 6.61
CA ASN A 43 2.45 5.74 6.24
C ASN A 43 3.22 4.41 6.21
N ASP A 44 2.68 3.38 6.84
CA ASP A 44 3.25 2.03 6.78
C ASP A 44 2.56 1.17 5.72
N LEU A 45 1.49 1.68 5.09
CA LEU A 45 0.76 1.00 4.03
C LEU A 45 1.38 1.32 2.67
N LEU A 46 1.54 0.28 1.86
CA LEU A 46 2.11 0.28 0.52
C LEU A 46 1.19 -0.48 -0.42
N GLY A 47 1.46 -0.36 -1.71
CA GLY A 47 0.77 -1.09 -2.75
C GLY A 47 1.69 -1.60 -3.83
N ARG A 48 1.27 -2.70 -4.45
CA ARG A 48 1.70 -3.05 -5.81
C ARG A 48 0.47 -3.30 -6.67
N ILE A 49 0.67 -3.24 -7.97
CA ILE A 49 -0.37 -3.51 -8.96
C ILE A 49 0.03 -4.75 -9.73
N ASP A 50 -0.79 -5.79 -9.63
CA ASP A 50 -0.70 -6.98 -10.46
C ASP A 50 -1.59 -6.75 -11.70
N PHE A 51 -1.10 -7.05 -12.89
CA PHE A 51 -1.89 -6.97 -14.12
C PHE A 51 -1.39 -7.97 -15.17
N GLN A 52 -2.21 -8.20 -16.19
CA GLN A 52 -1.89 -9.07 -17.31
C GLN A 52 -1.76 -8.27 -18.60
N LEU A 53 -0.77 -8.63 -19.42
CA LEU A 53 -0.61 -8.10 -20.77
C LEU A 53 -1.15 -9.11 -21.78
N VAL A 54 -2.15 -8.69 -22.55
CA VAL A 54 -2.81 -9.52 -23.57
C VAL A 54 -2.58 -8.91 -24.95
N LYS A 55 -1.95 -9.67 -25.85
CA LYS A 55 -1.77 -9.26 -27.24
C LYS A 55 -3.05 -9.53 -28.04
N LYS A 56 -3.56 -8.51 -28.71
CA LYS A 56 -4.69 -8.56 -29.66
C LYS A 56 -4.22 -8.05 -31.03
N PRO A 57 -4.98 -8.29 -32.12
CA PRO A 57 -4.65 -7.69 -33.43
C PRO A 57 -4.53 -6.16 -33.39
N THR A 58 -5.25 -5.51 -32.47
CA THR A 58 -5.25 -4.06 -32.25
C THR A 58 -4.12 -3.56 -31.34
N GLY A 59 -3.20 -4.43 -30.89
CA GLY A 59 -2.06 -4.06 -30.02
C GLY A 59 -2.01 -4.84 -28.70
N VAL A 60 -1.24 -4.33 -27.74
CA VAL A 60 -1.11 -4.92 -26.39
C VAL A 60 -2.08 -4.23 -25.44
N HIS A 61 -2.85 -5.02 -24.70
CA HIS A 61 -3.90 -4.56 -23.78
C HIS A 61 -3.58 -4.99 -22.36
N VAL A 62 -3.67 -4.08 -21.41
CA VAL A 62 -3.57 -4.38 -19.98
C VAL A 62 -4.95 -4.83 -19.47
N GLN A 63 -5.01 -5.96 -18.77
CA GLN A 63 -6.24 -6.53 -18.21
C GLN A 63 -6.00 -7.06 -16.80
N ASN A 64 -7.09 -7.38 -16.09
CA ASN A 64 -7.08 -7.95 -14.75
C ASN A 64 -6.18 -7.19 -13.76
N VAL A 65 -6.34 -5.86 -13.76
CA VAL A 65 -5.59 -4.98 -12.85
C VAL A 65 -6.09 -5.21 -11.44
N LYS A 66 -5.17 -5.57 -10.53
CA LYS A 66 -5.45 -5.84 -9.13
C LYS A 66 -4.46 -5.13 -8.22
N TRP A 67 -4.98 -4.50 -7.18
CA TRP A 67 -4.19 -3.91 -6.12
C TRP A 67 -3.85 -4.95 -5.05
N ARG A 68 -2.60 -4.93 -4.59
CA ARG A 68 -2.13 -5.75 -3.47
C ARG A 68 -1.57 -4.83 -2.39
N SER A 69 -2.27 -4.72 -1.26
CA SER A 69 -1.75 -3.96 -0.14
C SER A 69 -0.57 -4.68 0.50
N MET A 70 0.45 -3.91 0.85
CA MET A 70 1.62 -4.37 1.57
C MET A 70 1.85 -3.46 2.77
N VAL A 71 2.61 -3.94 3.74
CA VAL A 71 2.91 -3.23 4.98
C VAL A 71 4.41 -3.20 5.18
N ASN A 72 4.94 -2.01 5.44
CA ASN A 72 6.29 -1.81 5.91
C ASN A 72 6.36 -2.18 7.40
N HIS A 73 6.69 -3.42 7.71
CA HIS A 73 6.85 -3.91 9.07
C HIS A 73 8.19 -3.49 9.66
N TYR A 74 8.18 -2.98 10.88
CA TYR A 74 9.35 -2.86 11.74
C TYR A 74 8.95 -3.11 13.19
N GLU A 75 9.93 -3.49 14.02
CA GLU A 75 9.78 -3.60 15.48
C GLU A 75 10.62 -2.51 16.17
N LEU A 76 10.38 -2.25 17.46
CA LEU A 76 11.27 -1.43 18.29
C LEU A 76 12.09 -2.34 19.20
N ALA A 77 13.42 -2.22 19.17
CA ALA A 77 14.28 -2.93 20.12
C ALA A 77 14.09 -2.41 21.56
N ASN A 78 13.72 -1.13 21.71
CA ASN A 78 13.28 -0.53 22.97
C ASN A 78 11.94 0.21 22.72
N PRO A 79 10.81 -0.25 23.29
CA PRO A 79 9.49 0.36 23.11
C PRO A 79 9.40 1.86 23.44
N TYR A 80 10.27 2.36 24.32
CA TYR A 80 10.32 3.76 24.74
C TYR A 80 11.23 4.62 23.86
N ASN A 81 12.02 4.01 22.97
CA ASN A 81 12.90 4.71 22.06
C ASN A 81 12.45 4.51 20.60
N LYS A 82 11.79 5.52 20.05
CA LYS A 82 11.33 5.56 18.63
C LYS A 82 12.45 5.44 17.59
N HIS A 83 13.71 5.63 17.98
CA HIS A 83 14.88 5.47 17.12
C HIS A 83 15.44 4.05 17.12
N SER A 84 14.92 3.15 17.97
CA SER A 84 15.36 1.76 18.09
C SER A 84 14.72 0.82 17.06
N LYS A 85 14.29 1.35 15.90
CA LYS A 85 13.60 0.57 14.87
C LYS A 85 14.51 -0.51 14.30
N THR A 86 13.99 -1.72 14.20
CA THR A 86 14.72 -2.89 13.72
C THR A 86 13.80 -3.84 12.97
N LYS A 87 14.35 -4.90 12.39
CA LYS A 87 13.63 -5.96 11.67
C LYS A 87 12.71 -5.46 10.55
N PHE A 88 13.18 -4.46 9.80
CA PHE A 88 12.46 -3.92 8.65
C PHE A 88 12.18 -5.00 7.60
N LYS A 89 10.91 -5.15 7.22
CA LYS A 89 10.44 -6.09 6.20
C LYS A 89 9.22 -5.52 5.49
N VAL A 90 9.08 -5.78 4.20
CA VAL A 90 7.81 -5.56 3.50
C VAL A 90 7.01 -6.86 3.51
N LYS A 91 5.76 -6.80 3.93
CA LYS A 91 4.84 -7.95 4.00
C LYS A 91 3.57 -7.69 3.22
N LEU A 92 3.06 -8.67 2.47
CA LEU A 92 1.71 -8.58 1.90
C LEU A 92 0.70 -8.51 3.05
N LEU A 93 -0.28 -7.60 2.97
CA LEU A 93 -1.31 -7.47 4.02
C LEU A 93 -2.10 -8.79 4.18
N ASN A 94 -2.36 -9.46 3.06
CA ASN A 94 -2.98 -10.79 2.99
C ASN A 94 -2.27 -11.82 3.87
N ASP A 95 -0.94 -11.82 3.85
CA ASP A 95 -0.11 -12.78 4.59
C ASP A 95 0.39 -12.21 5.92
N TYR A 96 -0.08 -11.01 6.30
CA TYR A 96 0.32 -10.35 7.53
C TYR A 96 -0.60 -10.81 8.66
N THR A 97 -0.03 -11.58 9.58
CA THR A 97 -0.79 -12.18 10.69
C THR A 97 -0.99 -11.16 11.80
N ASP A 98 -2.07 -11.32 12.57
CA ASP A 98 -2.33 -10.45 13.72
C ASP A 98 -1.16 -10.46 14.71
N LYS A 99 -0.53 -11.63 14.92
CA LYS A 99 0.65 -11.76 15.79
C LYS A 99 1.81 -10.87 15.37
N GLU A 100 2.03 -10.70 14.07
CA GLU A 100 3.12 -9.84 13.57
C GLU A 100 2.71 -8.37 13.59
N ILE A 101 1.44 -8.05 13.32
CA ILE A 101 0.88 -6.71 13.50
C ILE A 101 1.02 -6.25 14.96
N GLN A 102 0.79 -7.15 15.93
CA GLN A 102 0.96 -6.83 17.36
C GLN A 102 2.40 -6.47 17.74
N LYS A 103 3.40 -6.92 16.96
CA LYS A 103 4.82 -6.59 17.18
C LYS A 103 5.24 -5.30 16.48
N HIS A 104 4.38 -4.74 15.64
CA HIS A 104 4.70 -3.56 14.87
C HIS A 104 5.06 -2.38 15.77
N GLY A 105 6.18 -1.71 15.50
CA GLY A 105 6.74 -0.65 16.33
C GLY A 105 5.78 0.53 16.52
N ARG A 106 4.93 0.81 15.51
CA ARG A 106 3.93 1.88 15.57
C ARG A 106 2.86 1.66 16.65
N ARG A 107 2.65 0.42 17.11
CA ARG A 107 1.69 0.10 18.18
C ARG A 107 2.09 0.69 19.54
N TYR A 108 3.39 0.92 19.77
CA TYR A 108 3.89 1.51 21.01
C TYR A 108 3.74 3.04 21.06
N ILE A 109 3.25 3.65 19.98
CA ILE A 109 2.99 5.09 19.91
C ILE A 109 1.54 5.34 20.33
N ASN A 110 1.34 6.23 21.29
CA ASN A 110 0.00 6.57 21.78
C ASN A 110 -0.90 7.11 20.65
N GLY A 111 -2.17 6.68 20.63
CA GLY A 111 -3.16 7.09 19.63
C GLY A 111 -3.10 6.33 18.30
N MET A 112 -2.17 5.38 18.12
CA MET A 112 -2.09 4.57 16.91
C MET A 112 -2.98 3.32 17.01
N ASN A 113 -3.67 2.99 15.92
CA ASN A 113 -4.55 1.85 15.74
C ASN A 113 -3.99 0.89 14.67
N MET A 114 -2.79 0.36 14.91
CA MET A 114 -2.14 -0.58 14.00
C MET A 114 -2.83 -1.96 14.06
N THR A 115 -3.86 -2.16 13.24
CA THR A 115 -4.64 -3.41 13.12
C THR A 115 -4.86 -3.79 11.66
N LYS A 116 -5.06 -5.09 11.38
CA LYS A 116 -5.37 -5.55 10.02
C LYS A 116 -6.63 -4.88 9.46
N LYS A 117 -7.65 -4.73 10.31
CA LYS A 117 -8.89 -4.02 9.99
C LYS A 117 -8.60 -2.57 9.58
N ARG A 118 -7.83 -1.82 10.38
CA ARG A 118 -7.52 -0.42 10.05
C ARG A 118 -6.81 -0.28 8.70
N LEU A 119 -5.84 -1.14 8.41
CA LEU A 119 -5.09 -1.14 7.14
C LEU A 119 -5.99 -1.50 5.95
N ARG A 120 -6.94 -2.43 6.15
CA ARG A 120 -8.00 -2.75 5.18
C ARG A 120 -8.91 -1.54 4.94
N ASP A 121 -9.42 -0.91 6.00
CA ASP A 121 -10.31 0.25 5.91
C ASP A 121 -9.63 1.40 5.13
N ILE A 122 -8.35 1.68 5.40
CA ILE A 122 -7.57 2.68 4.65
C ILE A 122 -7.48 2.30 3.17
N THR A 123 -7.13 1.05 2.86
CA THR A 123 -7.05 0.55 1.47
C THR A 123 -8.38 0.78 0.75
N GLN A 124 -9.50 0.38 1.36
CA GLN A 124 -10.84 0.50 0.76
C GLN A 124 -11.29 1.94 0.58
N SER A 125 -10.79 2.88 1.38
CA SER A 125 -11.10 4.31 1.25
C SER A 125 -10.33 5.02 0.12
N VAL A 126 -9.22 4.44 -0.34
CA VAL A 126 -8.30 5.07 -1.29
C VAL A 126 -8.33 4.39 -2.66
N ILE A 127 -8.42 3.06 -2.68
CA ILE A 127 -8.35 2.25 -3.89
C ILE A 127 -9.76 1.93 -4.37
N ASP A 128 -9.99 2.18 -5.66
CA ASP A 128 -11.28 1.89 -6.29
C ASP A 128 -11.62 0.39 -6.19
N PRO A 129 -12.85 0.03 -5.76
CA PRO A 129 -13.27 -1.36 -5.58
C PRO A 129 -13.04 -2.26 -6.81
N GLN A 130 -13.03 -1.71 -8.02
CA GLN A 130 -12.77 -2.50 -9.24
C GLN A 130 -11.39 -3.18 -9.24
N PHE A 131 -10.42 -2.60 -8.54
CA PHE A 131 -9.06 -3.14 -8.42
C PHE A 131 -8.86 -4.02 -7.19
N LEU A 132 -9.87 -4.21 -6.35
CA LEU A 132 -9.77 -4.98 -5.10
C LEU A 132 -10.27 -6.42 -5.29
N ASP A 133 -9.68 -7.35 -4.54
CA ASP A 133 -10.16 -8.72 -4.31
C ASP A 133 -9.68 -9.20 -2.92
N ASP A 134 -9.95 -10.45 -2.55
CA ASP A 134 -9.58 -10.98 -1.22
C ASP A 134 -8.08 -10.87 -0.92
N LYS A 135 -7.20 -11.07 -1.92
CA LYS A 135 -5.74 -10.98 -1.71
C LYS A 135 -5.24 -9.53 -1.64
N SER A 136 -6.12 -8.55 -1.75
CA SER A 136 -5.79 -7.15 -1.45
C SER A 136 -5.62 -6.91 0.06
N PHE A 137 -6.05 -7.83 0.95
CA PHE A 137 -6.11 -7.61 2.39
C PHE A 137 -5.64 -8.77 3.24
#